data_AF-A0A9P5Y1L9-F1
#
_entry.id   AF-A0A9P5Y1L9-F1
#
_cell.length_a   1.000
_cell.length_b   1.000
_cell.length_c   1.000
_cell.angle_alpha   90.00
_cell.angle_beta   90.00
_cell.angle_gamma   90.00
#
_symmetry.space_group_name_H-M   'P 1'
#
loop_
_entity.id
_entity.type
_entity.pdbx_description
1 polymer ?
#
loop_
_entity_poly.entity_id
_entity_poly.type
_entity_poly.pdbx_seq_one_letter_code
_entity_poly.pdbx_strand_id
1 'polypeptide(L)'
;MNSRVRRSVLARHGEYWYPVRLIHREGNGIQWCVRWWRGCEFEKIGELPDDTSVVDNKDIVDSPWMDRAGHRLIRLGKWKHACEVETVEDMLMAPGLIPYTSDVNEALSPSAGVLKSLLEAPDNAPGIIPARTWLISTKSNLKSILVPYVGSLTVLERVCIANWFELHISQEWELRKNWLGYLPIAHAHTLFISSRIKSDAKFNDLSGDALLQKAWEIQFTGVPSIWTDVDVDCDSLARLEEEIFEISIEAEITEHYQ
;
A
#
# COMPACT_ATOMS: atom_id res chain seq x y z
N MET A 1 11.75 7.10 -26.47
CA MET A 1 12.31 5.85 -25.91
C MET A 1 12.10 5.68 -24.39
N ASN A 2 11.33 6.54 -23.71
CA ASN A 2 11.12 6.48 -22.23
C ASN A 2 9.71 6.07 -21.78
N SER A 3 8.79 5.66 -22.67
CA SER A 3 7.38 5.42 -22.30
C SER A 3 7.09 4.04 -21.68
N ARG A 4 8.06 3.11 -21.64
CA ARG A 4 7.87 1.75 -21.10
C ARG A 4 8.21 1.60 -19.62
N VAL A 5 8.89 2.57 -19.01
CA VAL A 5 9.22 2.54 -17.59
C VAL A 5 7.92 2.78 -16.82
N ARG A 6 7.49 1.83 -15.99
CA ARG A 6 6.18 1.74 -15.30
C ARG A 6 5.03 1.04 -16.03
N ARG A 7 5.26 0.39 -17.18
CA ARG A 7 4.26 -0.51 -17.79
C ARG A 7 4.44 -1.93 -17.23
N SER A 8 3.34 -2.63 -17.02
CA SER A 8 3.35 -4.07 -16.76
C SER A 8 3.34 -4.84 -18.08
N VAL A 9 4.10 -5.93 -18.12
CA VAL A 9 4.31 -6.80 -19.28
C VAL A 9 4.33 -8.26 -18.81
N LEU A 10 4.37 -9.21 -19.72
CA LEU A 10 4.58 -10.62 -19.38
C LEU A 10 6.06 -10.96 -19.44
N ALA A 11 6.57 -11.62 -18.41
CA ALA A 11 7.89 -12.24 -18.42
C ALA A 11 7.80 -13.76 -18.26
N ARG A 12 8.71 -14.47 -18.91
CA ARG A 12 8.76 -15.92 -18.86
C ARG A 12 9.45 -16.40 -17.60
N HIS A 13 8.79 -17.29 -16.85
CA HIS A 13 9.38 -18.06 -15.77
C HIS A 13 9.09 -19.56 -16.01
N GLY A 14 10.16 -20.32 -16.29
CA GLY A 14 10.04 -21.72 -16.70
C GLY A 14 9.29 -21.88 -18.03
N GLU A 15 8.16 -22.58 -17.99
CA GLU A 15 7.30 -22.80 -19.17
C GLU A 15 6.16 -21.79 -19.30
N TYR A 16 5.95 -20.97 -18.28
CA TYR A 16 4.81 -20.09 -18.16
C TYR A 16 5.22 -18.61 -18.20
N TRP A 17 4.25 -17.77 -18.52
CA TRP A 17 4.39 -16.32 -18.58
C TRP A 17 3.58 -15.67 -17.46
N TYR A 18 4.20 -14.75 -16.73
CA TYR A 18 3.61 -14.10 -15.58
C TYR A 18 3.72 -12.58 -15.68
N PRO A 19 2.79 -11.83 -15.08
CA PRO A 19 2.85 -10.38 -15.06
C PRO A 19 4.03 -9.86 -14.25
N VAL A 20 4.73 -8.89 -14.83
CA VAL A 20 5.83 -8.16 -14.19
C VAL A 20 5.77 -6.68 -14.53
N ARG A 21 6.27 -5.82 -13.64
CA ARG A 21 6.51 -4.41 -13.95
C ARG A 21 7.96 -4.18 -14.35
N LEU A 22 8.16 -3.46 -15.45
CA LEU A 22 9.48 -3.00 -15.88
C LEU A 22 9.99 -1.87 -14.96
N ILE A 23 11.12 -2.08 -14.29
CA ILE A 23 11.77 -1.06 -13.44
C ILE A 23 12.76 -0.25 -14.28
N HIS A 24 13.81 -0.91 -14.79
CA HIS A 24 14.83 -0.27 -15.61
C HIS A 24 15.58 -1.30 -16.45
N ARG A 25 16.31 -0.83 -17.45
CA ARG A 25 17.19 -1.70 -18.26
C ARG A 25 18.53 -1.87 -17.58
N GLU A 26 19.03 -3.09 -17.56
CA GLU A 26 20.39 -3.40 -17.10
C GLU A 26 21.32 -3.75 -18.27
N GLY A 27 22.62 -3.49 -18.07
CA GLY A 27 23.67 -3.72 -19.06
C GLY A 27 23.55 -2.86 -20.32
N ASN A 28 24.02 -3.40 -21.47
CA ASN A 28 23.95 -2.76 -22.79
C ASN A 28 22.50 -2.67 -23.37
N GLY A 29 21.47 -2.74 -22.52
CA GLY A 29 20.06 -2.66 -22.91
C GLY A 29 19.44 -3.97 -23.38
N ILE A 30 20.09 -5.10 -23.08
CA ILE A 30 19.66 -6.46 -23.48
C ILE A 30 18.76 -7.10 -22.40
N GLN A 31 18.88 -6.63 -21.16
CA GLN A 31 18.18 -7.19 -20.00
C GLN A 31 17.34 -6.12 -19.30
N TRP A 32 16.31 -6.57 -18.60
CA TRP A 32 15.43 -5.74 -17.80
C TRP A 32 15.44 -6.21 -16.36
N CYS A 33 15.62 -5.26 -15.44
CA CYS A 33 15.23 -5.46 -14.06
C CYS A 33 13.71 -5.29 -13.98
N VAL A 34 13.04 -6.35 -13.52
CA VAL A 34 11.58 -6.42 -13.40
C VAL A 34 11.18 -6.71 -11.96
N ARG A 35 9.99 -6.29 -11.56
CA ARG A 35 9.33 -6.74 -10.33
C ARG A 35 8.21 -7.69 -10.69
N TRP A 36 8.20 -8.88 -10.10
CA TRP A 36 7.12 -9.84 -10.28
C TRP A 36 5.87 -9.38 -9.55
N TRP A 37 4.70 -9.62 -10.15
CA TRP A 37 3.45 -9.36 -9.45
C TRP A 37 3.37 -10.19 -8.16
N ARG A 38 2.96 -9.54 -7.06
CA ARG A 38 2.82 -10.17 -5.74
C ARG A 38 1.81 -11.31 -5.69
N GLY A 39 0.86 -11.34 -6.62
CA GLY A 39 -0.14 -12.39 -6.75
C GLY A 39 0.30 -13.59 -7.58
N CYS A 40 1.55 -13.66 -8.07
CA CYS A 40 2.02 -14.77 -8.89
C CYS A 40 2.10 -16.08 -8.10
N GLU A 41 1.66 -17.17 -8.74
CA GLU A 41 1.83 -18.54 -8.25
C GLU A 41 2.81 -19.29 -9.16
N PHE A 42 4.08 -19.31 -8.76
CA PHE A 42 5.13 -19.98 -9.51
C PHE A 42 5.10 -21.49 -9.27
N GLU A 43 5.14 -22.27 -10.36
CA GLU A 43 5.21 -23.73 -10.27
C GLU A 43 6.62 -24.24 -9.90
N LYS A 44 7.66 -23.49 -10.28
CA LYS A 44 9.07 -23.82 -9.99
C LYS A 44 9.61 -22.94 -8.86
N ILE A 45 10.51 -23.53 -8.08
CA ILE A 45 11.29 -22.83 -7.05
C ILE A 45 12.36 -21.99 -7.76
N GLY A 46 12.38 -20.68 -7.48
CA GLY A 46 13.33 -19.74 -8.08
C GLY A 46 13.00 -18.32 -7.63
N GLU A 47 12.17 -17.64 -8.41
CA GLU A 47 11.66 -16.32 -8.11
C GLU A 47 10.56 -16.35 -7.04
N LEU A 48 10.53 -15.30 -6.22
CA LEU A 48 9.46 -15.07 -5.24
C LEU A 48 8.49 -14.01 -5.76
N PRO A 49 7.19 -14.12 -5.48
CA PRO A 49 6.24 -13.05 -5.77
C PRO A 49 6.68 -11.76 -5.08
N ASP A 50 6.43 -10.61 -5.73
CA ASP A 50 6.85 -9.27 -5.29
C ASP A 50 8.37 -9.00 -5.32
N ASP A 51 9.19 -10.00 -5.61
CA ASP A 51 10.64 -9.84 -5.71
C ASP A 51 11.05 -9.22 -7.06
N THR A 52 12.30 -8.77 -7.13
CA THR A 52 12.90 -8.24 -8.34
C THR A 52 13.90 -9.22 -8.94
N SER A 53 13.84 -9.43 -10.25
CA SER A 53 14.84 -10.23 -10.97
C SER A 53 15.24 -9.59 -12.30
N VAL A 54 16.31 -10.12 -12.88
CA VAL A 54 16.81 -9.68 -14.18
C VAL A 54 16.38 -10.69 -15.24
N VAL A 55 15.64 -10.22 -16.24
CA VAL A 55 15.09 -11.05 -17.31
C VAL A 55 15.62 -10.58 -18.67
N ASP A 56 15.98 -11.52 -19.54
CA ASP A 56 16.40 -11.23 -20.90
C ASP A 56 15.23 -10.62 -21.71
N ASN A 57 15.52 -9.65 -22.58
CA ASN A 57 14.48 -9.00 -23.40
C ASN A 57 13.75 -9.97 -24.36
N LYS A 58 14.30 -11.16 -24.63
CA LYS A 58 13.65 -12.23 -25.40
C LYS A 58 12.54 -12.94 -24.61
N ASP A 59 12.64 -12.91 -23.29
CA ASP A 59 11.73 -13.53 -22.33
C ASP A 59 10.75 -12.50 -21.76
N ILE A 60 10.59 -11.36 -22.45
CA ILE A 60 9.63 -10.30 -22.15
C ILE A 60 8.75 -10.09 -23.37
N VAL A 61 7.44 -10.13 -23.14
CA VAL A 61 6.41 -9.85 -24.12
C VAL A 61 5.58 -8.69 -23.57
N ASP A 62 5.65 -7.54 -24.26
CA ASP A 62 4.66 -6.47 -24.10
C ASP A 62 3.28 -7.06 -24.43
N SER A 63 2.19 -6.55 -23.85
CA SER A 63 0.86 -7.13 -24.08
C SER A 63 0.71 -7.53 -25.55
N PRO A 64 0.36 -8.80 -25.87
CA PRO A 64 0.23 -9.30 -27.24
C PRO A 64 -0.97 -8.68 -27.99
N TRP A 65 -1.24 -7.41 -27.73
CA TRP A 65 -2.21 -6.53 -28.36
C TRP A 65 -1.93 -6.47 -29.86
N MET A 66 -2.89 -6.91 -30.67
CA MET A 66 -2.79 -7.03 -32.13
C MET A 66 -1.79 -8.10 -32.64
N ASP A 67 -1.35 -9.06 -31.81
CA ASP A 67 -0.58 -10.25 -32.25
C ASP A 67 -1.28 -11.56 -31.86
N ARG A 68 -2.29 -11.94 -32.65
CA ARG A 68 -3.08 -13.17 -32.44
C ARG A 68 -2.24 -14.46 -32.52
N ALA A 69 -1.16 -14.46 -33.31
CA ALA A 69 -0.31 -15.64 -33.48
C ALA A 69 0.63 -15.81 -32.28
N GLY A 70 1.24 -14.73 -31.81
CA GLY A 70 2.04 -14.69 -30.58
C GLY A 70 1.21 -15.03 -29.34
N HIS A 71 -0.02 -14.51 -29.25
CA HIS A 71 -0.93 -14.78 -28.13
C HIS A 71 -1.21 -16.28 -27.92
N ARG A 72 -1.31 -17.07 -28.99
CA ARG A 72 -1.57 -18.52 -28.93
C ARG A 72 -0.35 -19.34 -28.47
N LEU A 73 0.85 -18.78 -28.52
CA LEU A 73 2.09 -19.45 -28.12
C LEU A 73 2.44 -19.20 -26.65
N ILE A 74 1.77 -18.24 -26.02
CA ILE A 74 1.99 -17.84 -24.64
C ILE A 74 1.15 -18.72 -23.71
N ARG A 75 1.82 -19.49 -22.86
CA ARG A 75 1.17 -20.24 -21.77
C ARG A 75 1.19 -19.36 -20.52
N LEU A 76 0.05 -18.80 -20.16
CA LEU A 76 -0.08 -17.98 -18.97
C LEU A 76 0.05 -18.83 -17.71
N GLY A 77 0.83 -18.33 -16.75
CA GLY A 77 0.88 -18.87 -15.40
C GLY A 77 -0.37 -18.52 -14.59
N LYS A 78 -0.41 -18.92 -13.33
CA LYS A 78 -1.48 -18.52 -12.41
C LYS A 78 -1.06 -17.28 -11.64
N TRP A 79 -1.97 -16.32 -11.53
CA TRP A 79 -1.82 -15.20 -10.61
C TRP A 79 -3.18 -14.70 -10.15
N LYS A 80 -3.20 -14.02 -9.01
CA LYS A 80 -4.36 -13.29 -8.51
C LYS A 80 -4.60 -12.03 -9.35
N HIS A 81 -5.78 -11.89 -9.95
CA HIS A 81 -6.11 -10.78 -10.85
C HIS A 81 -6.14 -9.44 -10.13
N ALA A 82 -5.91 -8.34 -10.84
CA ALA A 82 -5.93 -6.99 -10.24
C ALA A 82 -7.27 -6.69 -9.54
N CYS A 83 -8.39 -7.11 -10.14
CA CYS A 83 -9.73 -6.94 -9.57
C CYS A 83 -10.03 -7.83 -8.36
N GLU A 84 -9.24 -8.88 -8.13
CA GLU A 84 -9.39 -9.78 -6.98
C GLU A 84 -8.55 -9.32 -5.79
N VAL A 85 -7.59 -8.41 -6.02
CA VAL A 85 -6.72 -7.91 -4.96
C VAL A 85 -7.48 -6.90 -4.10
N GLU A 86 -7.39 -7.12 -2.80
CA GLU A 86 -7.94 -6.21 -1.80
C GLU A 86 -7.34 -4.81 -2.02
N THR A 87 -8.22 -3.81 -2.10
CA THR A 87 -7.81 -2.42 -2.16
C THR A 87 -7.21 -1.98 -0.82
N VAL A 88 -6.53 -0.83 -0.81
CA VAL A 88 -6.04 -0.23 0.44
C VAL A 88 -7.20 -0.02 1.42
N GLU A 89 -8.35 0.39 0.90
CA GLU A 89 -9.59 0.52 1.67
C GLU A 89 -10.05 -0.81 2.24
N ASP A 90 -10.05 -1.89 1.45
CA ASP A 90 -10.46 -3.23 1.93
C ASP A 90 -9.55 -3.72 3.06
N MET A 91 -8.23 -3.55 2.91
CA MET A 91 -7.26 -3.93 3.93
C MET A 91 -7.44 -3.13 5.22
N LEU A 92 -7.70 -1.81 5.12
CA LEU A 92 -7.93 -0.95 6.28
C LEU A 92 -9.30 -1.17 6.93
N MET A 93 -10.29 -1.66 6.17
CA MET A 93 -11.62 -2.03 6.66
C MET A 93 -11.66 -3.43 7.28
N ALA A 94 -10.66 -4.27 7.04
CA ALA A 94 -10.54 -5.60 7.63
C ALA A 94 -9.18 -5.80 8.34
N PRO A 95 -8.81 -4.93 9.30
CA PRO A 95 -7.46 -4.94 9.85
C PRO A 95 -7.13 -6.23 10.62
N GLY A 96 -8.12 -6.96 11.10
CA GLY A 96 -7.94 -8.26 11.76
C GLY A 96 -7.35 -9.36 10.88
N LEU A 97 -7.31 -9.19 9.56
CA LEU A 97 -6.69 -10.15 8.63
C LEU A 97 -5.15 -10.11 8.69
N ILE A 98 -4.56 -8.97 9.08
CA ILE A 98 -3.11 -8.78 9.15
C ILE A 98 -2.71 -8.52 10.61
N PRO A 99 -2.00 -9.44 11.28
CA PRO A 99 -1.57 -9.25 12.66
C PRO A 99 -0.63 -8.03 12.78
N TYR A 100 -0.79 -7.25 13.84
CA TYR A 100 0.13 -6.16 14.12
C TYR A 100 1.51 -6.68 14.58
N THR A 101 2.56 -5.88 14.37
CA THR A 101 3.95 -6.26 14.72
C THR A 101 4.31 -5.89 16.15
N SER A 102 5.40 -6.47 16.67
CA SER A 102 5.99 -6.08 17.97
C SER A 102 6.29 -4.59 18.04
N ASP A 103 6.83 -4.03 16.96
CA ASP A 103 7.22 -2.61 16.89
C ASP A 103 6.01 -1.69 17.04
N VAL A 104 4.88 -2.04 16.41
CA VAL A 104 3.62 -1.31 16.56
C VAL A 104 3.14 -1.40 18.01
N ASN A 105 3.20 -2.59 18.60
CA ASN A 105 2.78 -2.79 19.97
C ASN A 105 3.64 -1.99 20.97
N GLU A 106 4.96 -2.03 20.83
CA GLU A 106 5.89 -1.29 21.68
C GLU A 106 5.72 0.23 21.54
N ALA A 107 5.46 0.72 20.33
CA ALA A 107 5.25 2.13 20.06
C ALA A 107 3.94 2.66 20.66
N LEU A 108 2.85 1.88 20.58
CA LEU A 108 1.50 2.37 20.92
C LEU A 108 1.05 2.03 22.35
N SER A 109 1.52 0.91 22.91
CA SER A 109 1.13 0.46 24.25
C SER A 109 1.28 1.53 25.35
N PRO A 110 2.37 2.32 25.41
CA PRO A 110 2.52 3.36 26.43
C PRO A 110 1.43 4.45 26.39
N SER A 111 0.81 4.65 25.24
CA SER A 111 -0.18 5.71 24.99
C SER A 111 -1.61 5.17 24.83
N ALA A 112 -1.86 3.89 25.15
CA ALA A 112 -3.18 3.27 25.03
C ALA A 112 -4.28 4.06 25.77
N GLY A 113 -3.99 4.55 26.99
CA GLY A 113 -4.93 5.35 27.76
C GLY A 113 -5.30 6.69 27.10
N VAL A 114 -4.34 7.33 26.43
CA VAL A 114 -4.56 8.58 25.65
C VAL A 114 -5.42 8.29 24.43
N LEU A 115 -5.11 7.22 23.69
CA LEU A 115 -5.86 6.81 22.50
C LEU A 115 -7.31 6.43 22.83
N LYS A 116 -7.53 5.75 23.96
CA LYS A 116 -8.88 5.45 24.46
C LYS A 116 -9.63 6.73 24.85
N SER A 117 -8.98 7.64 25.56
CA SER A 117 -9.56 8.93 25.91
C SER A 117 -9.88 9.77 24.66
N LEU A 118 -9.08 9.66 23.59
CA LEU A 118 -9.33 10.31 22.31
C LEU A 118 -10.57 9.76 21.59
N LEU A 119 -10.80 8.45 21.68
CA LEU A 119 -12.00 7.81 21.12
C LEU A 119 -13.28 8.25 21.85
N GLU A 120 -13.24 8.28 23.19
CA GLU A 120 -14.42 8.57 24.03
C GLU A 120 -14.71 10.08 24.16
N ALA A 121 -13.68 10.85 24.52
CA ALA A 121 -13.75 12.28 24.86
C ALA A 121 -12.58 13.06 24.25
N PRO A 122 -12.58 13.28 22.93
CA PRO A 122 -11.47 13.90 22.20
C PRO A 122 -11.15 15.33 22.63
N ASP A 123 -12.03 16.06 23.32
CA ASP A 123 -11.71 17.38 23.87
C ASP A 123 -10.88 17.29 25.17
N ASN A 124 -11.02 16.19 25.90
CA ASN A 124 -10.46 16.02 27.25
C ASN A 124 -9.27 15.06 27.31
N ALA A 125 -8.90 14.40 26.20
CA ALA A 125 -7.80 13.44 26.25
C ALA A 125 -6.48 14.13 26.65
N PRO A 126 -5.70 13.52 27.57
CA PRO A 126 -4.52 14.15 28.14
C PRO A 126 -3.32 14.18 27.18
N GLY A 127 -2.38 15.11 27.42
CA GLY A 127 -1.13 15.22 26.68
C GLY A 127 -1.22 16.09 25.42
N ILE A 128 -0.08 16.24 24.73
CA ILE A 128 0.01 17.00 23.48
C ILE A 128 -0.37 16.11 22.31
N ILE A 129 -1.42 16.53 21.59
CA ILE A 129 -1.94 15.84 20.41
C ILE A 129 -1.89 16.84 19.24
N PRO A 130 -0.81 16.87 18.44
CA PRO A 130 -0.61 17.88 17.41
C PRO A 130 -1.75 17.96 16.38
N ALA A 131 -2.31 16.82 15.98
CA ALA A 131 -3.46 16.73 15.09
C ALA A 131 -4.71 17.42 15.67
N ARG A 132 -4.90 17.39 16.99
CA ARG A 132 -5.99 18.11 17.67
C ARG A 132 -5.78 19.61 17.56
N THR A 133 -4.56 20.10 17.81
CA THR A 133 -4.23 21.52 17.67
C THR A 133 -4.50 22.02 16.25
N TRP A 134 -4.15 21.21 15.25
CA TRP A 134 -4.47 21.48 13.85
C TRP A 134 -5.98 21.58 13.61
N LEU A 135 -6.78 20.60 14.06
CA LEU A 135 -8.25 20.65 13.91
C LEU A 135 -8.90 21.85 14.61
N ILE A 136 -8.41 22.23 15.79
CA ILE A 136 -8.89 23.43 16.49
C ILE A 136 -8.57 24.68 15.67
N SER A 137 -7.37 24.76 15.09
CA SER A 137 -6.97 25.90 14.25
C SER A 137 -7.81 26.04 12.99
N THR A 138 -8.33 24.93 12.45
CA THR A 138 -9.24 24.91 11.30
C THR A 138 -10.71 25.08 11.68
N LYS A 139 -11.03 25.46 12.93
CA LYS A 139 -12.39 25.61 13.48
C LYS A 139 -13.28 24.38 13.23
N SER A 140 -12.66 23.21 13.28
CA SER A 140 -13.23 21.93 12.88
C SER A 140 -13.71 21.14 14.10
N ASN A 141 -14.81 20.40 13.97
CA ASN A 141 -15.26 19.48 15.01
C ASN A 141 -14.34 18.25 15.06
N LEU A 142 -13.77 17.98 16.25
CA LEU A 142 -12.81 16.91 16.48
C LEU A 142 -13.34 15.50 16.18
N LYS A 143 -14.66 15.30 16.23
CA LYS A 143 -15.31 14.00 16.03
C LYS A 143 -15.73 13.72 14.60
N SER A 144 -15.86 14.76 13.76
CA SER A 144 -16.52 14.62 12.46
C SER A 144 -15.63 14.94 11.27
N ILE A 145 -14.40 15.43 11.50
CA ILE A 145 -13.51 15.83 10.41
C ILE A 145 -12.40 14.82 10.25
N LEU A 146 -12.28 14.35 9.00
CA LEU A 146 -11.25 13.41 8.60
C LEU A 146 -9.87 14.05 8.72
N VAL A 147 -8.91 13.26 9.16
CA VAL A 147 -7.49 13.59 9.20
C VAL A 147 -6.77 12.68 8.18
N PRO A 148 -6.72 13.07 6.89
CA PRO A 148 -6.28 12.17 5.82
C PRO A 148 -4.76 11.95 5.76
N TYR A 149 -4.00 12.58 6.65
CA TYR A 149 -2.54 12.59 6.63
C TYR A 149 -1.96 11.35 7.31
N VAL A 150 -1.16 10.60 6.57
CA VAL A 150 -0.47 9.39 7.09
C VAL A 150 1.04 9.47 6.95
N GLY A 151 1.58 10.52 6.34
CA GLY A 151 3.01 10.73 6.24
C GLY A 151 3.70 9.76 5.30
N SER A 152 4.74 9.12 5.84
CA SER A 152 5.57 8.10 5.20
C SER A 152 5.15 6.67 5.53
N LEU A 153 3.98 6.47 6.15
CA LEU A 153 3.50 5.15 6.51
C LEU A 153 3.04 4.36 5.28
N THR A 154 3.53 3.14 5.16
CA THR A 154 3.09 2.18 4.15
C THR A 154 1.65 1.71 4.43
N VAL A 155 1.01 1.08 3.45
CA VAL A 155 -0.32 0.47 3.63
C VAL A 155 -0.28 -0.57 4.76
N LEU A 156 0.69 -1.48 4.74
CA LEU A 156 0.82 -2.53 5.75
C LEU A 156 0.99 -1.98 7.16
N GLU A 157 1.81 -0.94 7.33
CA GLU A 157 1.98 -0.30 8.65
C GLU A 157 0.68 0.31 9.16
N ARG A 158 -0.09 0.93 8.28
CA ARG A 158 -1.40 1.48 8.65
C ARG A 158 -2.40 0.39 9.03
N VAL A 159 -2.41 -0.72 8.29
CA VAL A 159 -3.26 -1.88 8.63
C VAL A 159 -2.84 -2.46 9.98
N CYS A 160 -1.55 -2.63 10.23
CA CYS A 160 -1.04 -3.09 11.53
C CYS A 160 -1.43 -2.14 12.67
N ILE A 161 -1.31 -0.82 12.48
CA ILE A 161 -1.72 0.18 13.48
C ILE A 161 -3.23 0.12 13.70
N ALA A 162 -4.02 0.02 12.63
CA ALA A 162 -5.48 -0.12 12.71
C ALA A 162 -5.89 -1.39 13.45
N ASN A 163 -5.21 -2.52 13.20
CA ASN A 163 -5.47 -3.78 13.89
C ASN A 163 -5.16 -3.67 15.39
N TRP A 164 -4.00 -3.11 15.73
CA TRP A 164 -3.64 -2.85 17.12
C TRP A 164 -4.69 -1.96 17.80
N PHE A 165 -5.10 -0.87 17.14
CA PHE A 165 -6.11 0.05 17.66
C PHE A 165 -7.45 -0.65 17.89
N GLU A 166 -7.86 -1.51 16.96
CA GLU A 166 -9.09 -2.28 17.08
C GLU A 166 -9.06 -3.25 18.26
N LEU A 167 -7.96 -3.99 18.43
CA LEU A 167 -7.84 -4.99 19.50
C LEU A 167 -7.68 -4.38 20.90
N HIS A 168 -7.00 -3.24 21.01
CA HIS A 168 -6.63 -2.66 22.32
C HIS A 168 -7.46 -1.47 22.76
N ILE A 169 -8.06 -0.72 21.81
CA ILE A 169 -8.75 0.53 22.10
C ILE A 169 -10.26 0.44 21.83
N SER A 170 -10.62 0.03 20.61
CA SER A 170 -12.02 0.02 20.17
C SER A 170 -12.77 -1.20 20.70
N GLN A 171 -12.18 -2.40 20.55
CA GLN A 171 -12.72 -3.75 20.81
C GLN A 171 -14.07 -4.08 20.14
N GLU A 172 -14.86 -3.08 19.79
CA GLU A 172 -16.15 -3.13 19.13
C GLU A 172 -16.04 -2.58 17.71
N TRP A 173 -16.51 -3.37 16.73
CA TRP A 173 -16.45 -3.01 15.31
C TRP A 173 -17.33 -1.79 14.97
N GLU A 174 -18.43 -1.58 15.71
CA GLU A 174 -19.37 -0.46 15.48
C GLU A 174 -18.74 0.92 15.72
N LEU A 175 -17.71 0.96 16.57
CA LEU A 175 -16.95 2.17 16.88
C LEU A 175 -15.95 2.52 15.79
N ARG A 176 -15.71 1.65 14.78
CA ARG A 176 -14.76 1.89 13.69
C ARG A 176 -15.03 3.19 12.95
N LYS A 177 -16.30 3.52 12.72
CA LYS A 177 -16.72 4.80 12.10
C LYS A 177 -16.33 6.05 12.90
N ASN A 178 -15.96 5.91 14.18
CA ASN A 178 -15.59 7.02 15.05
C ASN A 178 -14.07 7.26 15.11
N TRP A 179 -13.26 6.31 14.65
CA TRP A 179 -11.80 6.45 14.69
C TRP A 179 -11.13 6.25 13.34
N LEU A 180 -11.67 5.45 12.43
CA LEU A 180 -11.06 5.19 11.13
C LEU A 180 -11.08 6.48 10.29
N GLY A 181 -9.89 6.99 9.96
CA GLY A 181 -9.73 8.27 9.26
C GLY A 181 -9.89 9.52 10.15
N TYR A 182 -10.10 9.38 11.46
CA TYR A 182 -10.32 10.49 12.39
C TYR A 182 -9.15 10.73 13.35
N LEU A 183 -9.30 11.71 14.23
CA LEU A 183 -8.29 12.12 15.21
C LEU A 183 -7.64 10.96 16.00
N PRO A 184 -8.37 9.93 16.50
CA PRO A 184 -7.76 8.90 17.32
C PRO A 184 -6.70 8.07 16.56
N ILE A 185 -7.03 7.58 15.36
CA ILE A 185 -6.07 6.80 14.55
C ILE A 185 -4.97 7.68 13.98
N ALA A 186 -5.28 8.93 13.63
CA ALA A 186 -4.27 9.88 13.17
C ALA A 186 -3.22 10.15 14.24
N HIS A 187 -3.61 10.20 15.53
CA HIS A 187 -2.67 10.30 16.63
C HIS A 187 -1.86 9.01 16.83
N ALA A 188 -2.45 7.82 16.63
CA ALA A 188 -1.72 6.56 16.63
C ALA A 188 -0.62 6.54 15.54
N HIS A 189 -0.91 7.05 14.33
CA HIS A 189 0.10 7.25 13.30
C HIS A 189 1.23 8.18 13.78
N THR A 190 0.90 9.30 14.42
CA THR A 190 1.90 10.25 14.98
C THR A 190 2.80 9.56 15.99
N LEU A 191 2.22 8.75 16.89
CA LEU A 191 2.97 8.02 17.93
C LEU A 191 3.94 7.01 17.32
N PHE A 192 3.50 6.27 16.30
CA PHE A 192 4.36 5.31 15.61
C PHE A 192 5.47 5.99 14.78
N ILE A 193 5.18 7.10 14.12
CA ILE A 193 6.22 7.90 13.46
C ILE A 193 7.21 8.43 14.49
N SER A 194 6.72 8.90 15.65
CA SER A 194 7.54 9.39 16.76
C SER A 194 8.52 8.34 17.28
N SER A 195 8.06 7.09 17.47
CA SER A 195 8.94 6.00 17.91
C SER A 195 10.03 5.68 16.89
N ARG A 196 9.71 5.75 15.58
CA ARG A 196 10.67 5.55 14.49
C ARG A 196 11.74 6.63 14.46
N ILE A 197 11.35 7.90 14.52
CA ILE A 197 12.32 9.01 14.46
C ILE A 197 13.16 9.12 15.73
N LYS A 198 12.67 8.63 16.88
CA LYS A 198 13.43 8.55 18.12
C LYS A 198 14.72 7.72 17.97
N SER A 199 14.69 6.72 17.10
CA SER A 199 15.83 5.84 16.81
C SER A 199 16.77 6.40 15.73
N ASP A 200 16.40 7.50 15.07
CA ASP A 200 17.23 8.14 14.04
C ASP A 200 18.14 9.20 14.68
N ALA A 201 19.44 9.06 14.43
CA ALA A 201 20.46 9.95 14.96
C ALA A 201 20.22 11.44 14.64
N LYS A 202 19.49 11.76 13.57
CA LYS A 202 19.13 13.13 13.19
C LYS A 202 18.20 13.83 14.20
N PHE A 203 17.46 13.07 15.01
CA PHE A 203 16.45 13.61 15.92
C PHE A 203 16.76 13.32 17.38
N ASN A 204 17.97 12.87 17.72
CA ASN A 204 18.38 12.56 19.09
C ASN A 204 18.24 13.74 20.07
N ASP A 205 18.31 14.98 19.58
CA ASP A 205 18.18 16.19 20.40
C ASP A 205 16.72 16.49 20.77
N LEU A 206 15.75 15.84 20.13
CA LEU A 206 14.32 16.03 20.38
C LEU A 206 13.83 15.03 21.43
N SER A 207 13.03 15.51 22.38
CA SER A 207 12.40 14.67 23.40
C SER A 207 10.96 15.08 23.67
N GLY A 208 10.17 14.13 24.17
CA GLY A 208 8.78 14.33 24.58
C GLY A 208 7.93 15.01 23.50
N ASP A 209 7.34 16.14 23.86
CA ASP A 209 6.41 16.88 23.02
C ASP A 209 7.02 17.42 21.72
N ALA A 210 8.30 17.82 21.75
CA ALA A 210 8.99 18.31 20.55
C ALA A 210 9.15 17.18 19.51
N LEU A 211 9.36 15.95 19.97
CA LEU A 211 9.44 14.77 19.11
C LEU A 211 8.06 14.45 18.50
N LEU A 212 6.99 14.53 19.29
CA LEU A 212 5.62 14.34 18.79
C LEU A 212 5.21 15.39 17.77
N GLN A 213 5.56 16.66 18.01
CA GLN A 213 5.32 17.72 17.05
C GLN A 213 6.08 17.47 15.74
N LYS A 214 7.32 16.99 15.82
CA LYS A 214 8.11 16.66 14.63
C LYS A 214 7.54 15.47 13.88
N ALA A 215 7.09 14.43 14.59
CA ALA A 215 6.41 13.29 13.99
C ALA A 215 5.12 13.71 13.26
N TRP A 216 4.35 14.63 13.84
CA TRP A 216 3.19 15.19 13.19
C TRP A 216 3.54 16.00 11.94
N GLU A 217 4.61 16.80 11.96
CA GLU A 217 5.08 17.50 10.75
C GLU A 217 5.39 16.50 9.63
N ILE A 218 6.05 15.39 9.93
CA ILE A 218 6.34 14.33 8.94
C ILE A 218 5.04 13.70 8.44
N GLN A 219 4.10 13.44 9.36
CA GLN A 219 2.78 12.91 9.01
C GLN A 219 2.01 13.85 8.07
N PHE A 220 1.99 15.13 8.40
CA PHE A 220 1.23 16.18 7.74
C PHE A 220 1.84 16.60 6.39
N THR A 221 3.17 16.63 6.29
CA THR A 221 3.88 16.97 5.04
C THR A 221 4.00 15.80 4.07
N GLY A 222 3.76 14.58 4.53
CA GLY A 222 3.67 13.42 3.64
C GLY A 222 2.38 13.40 2.82
N VAL A 223 2.33 12.47 1.88
CA VAL A 223 1.22 12.35 0.92
C VAL A 223 -0.06 11.98 1.68
N PRO A 224 -1.22 12.63 1.41
CA PRO A 224 -2.49 12.23 2.00
C PRO A 224 -2.86 10.79 1.60
N SER A 225 -3.23 9.94 2.56
CA SER A 225 -3.55 8.52 2.28
C SER A 225 -4.77 8.35 1.39
N ILE A 226 -5.86 9.06 1.75
CA ILE A 226 -7.20 8.76 1.26
C ILE A 226 -7.38 9.04 -0.24
N TRP A 227 -6.46 9.79 -0.87
CA TRP A 227 -6.62 10.24 -2.26
C TRP A 227 -5.45 9.89 -3.19
N THR A 228 -4.39 9.27 -2.68
CA THR A 228 -3.12 9.18 -3.42
C THR A 228 -2.34 7.88 -3.23
N ASP A 229 -2.82 6.92 -2.44
CA ASP A 229 -2.25 5.57 -2.41
C ASP A 229 -2.69 4.78 -3.65
N VAL A 230 -2.15 5.18 -4.81
CA VAL A 230 -2.32 4.43 -6.04
C VAL A 230 -1.36 3.24 -5.97
N ASP A 231 -1.92 2.04 -5.89
CA ASP A 231 -1.17 0.82 -6.08
C ASP A 231 -0.78 0.71 -7.56
N VAL A 232 0.33 1.34 -7.91
CA VAL A 232 0.84 1.41 -9.30
C VAL A 232 1.02 0.01 -9.89
N ASP A 233 1.36 -0.98 -9.07
CA ASP A 233 1.57 -2.35 -9.51
C ASP A 233 0.20 -2.99 -9.87
N CYS A 234 -0.83 -2.77 -9.05
CA CYS A 234 -2.20 -3.20 -9.33
C CYS A 234 -2.81 -2.49 -10.55
N ASP A 235 -2.69 -1.16 -10.61
CA ASP A 235 -3.21 -0.35 -11.73
C ASP A 235 -2.56 -0.72 -13.07
N SER A 236 -1.24 -0.92 -13.05
CA SER A 236 -0.51 -1.33 -14.25
C SER A 236 -0.84 -2.77 -14.66
N LEU A 237 -1.08 -3.67 -13.69
CA LEU A 237 -1.58 -5.01 -13.96
C LEU A 237 -2.98 -4.97 -14.57
N ALA A 238 -3.91 -4.18 -14.01
CA ALA A 238 -5.28 -4.07 -14.51
C ALA A 238 -5.30 -3.68 -15.99
N ARG A 239 -4.44 -2.74 -16.40
CA ARG A 239 -4.28 -2.36 -17.82
C ARG A 239 -3.68 -3.47 -18.67
N LEU A 240 -2.70 -4.20 -18.15
CA LEU A 240 -2.13 -5.36 -18.85
C LEU A 240 -3.19 -6.46 -19.03
N GLU A 241 -4.00 -6.71 -18.00
CA GLU A 241 -5.09 -7.69 -18.04
C GLU A 241 -6.20 -7.29 -19.00
N GLU A 242 -6.57 -6.00 -19.03
CA GLU A 242 -7.46 -5.46 -20.06
C GLU A 242 -6.87 -5.73 -21.45
N GLU A 243 -5.60 -5.40 -21.69
CA GLU A 243 -4.97 -5.66 -23.00
C GLU A 243 -4.86 -7.17 -23.34
N ILE A 244 -4.68 -8.06 -22.36
CA ILE A 244 -4.57 -9.52 -22.62
C ILE A 244 -5.95 -10.17 -22.81
N PHE A 245 -6.95 -9.74 -22.03
CA PHE A 245 -8.24 -10.43 -21.94
C PHE A 245 -9.39 -9.67 -22.62
N GLU A 246 -9.16 -8.47 -23.15
CA GLU A 246 -10.18 -7.73 -23.88
C GLU A 246 -10.61 -8.49 -25.15
N ILE A 247 -11.92 -8.66 -25.28
CA ILE A 247 -12.55 -9.29 -26.43
C ILE A 247 -13.18 -8.18 -27.27
N SER A 248 -12.39 -7.60 -28.17
CA SER A 248 -12.87 -6.57 -29.09
C SER A 248 -12.32 -6.79 -30.50
N ILE A 249 -12.98 -6.16 -31.48
CA ILE A 249 -12.51 -6.14 -32.88
C ILE A 249 -11.14 -5.45 -32.95
N GLU A 250 -10.90 -4.46 -32.08
CA GLU A 250 -9.65 -3.70 -32.00
C GLU A 250 -8.50 -4.54 -31.42
N ALA A 251 -8.81 -5.48 -30.53
CA ALA A 251 -7.85 -6.49 -30.04
C ALA A 251 -7.55 -7.61 -31.06
N GLU A 252 -8.24 -7.63 -32.21
CA GLU A 252 -8.24 -8.74 -33.20
C GLU A 252 -8.63 -10.12 -32.62
N ILE A 253 -9.24 -10.13 -31.42
CA ILE A 253 -9.80 -11.31 -30.76
C ILE A 253 -11.30 -11.34 -31.07
N THR A 254 -11.63 -11.78 -32.28
CA THR A 254 -12.98 -12.15 -32.67
C THR A 254 -13.13 -13.67 -32.67
N GLU A 255 -14.14 -14.17 -31.93
CA GLU A 255 -14.65 -15.55 -31.87
C GLU A 255 -13.88 -16.54 -30.97
N HIS A 256 -14.50 -17.44 -30.17
CA HIS A 256 -15.87 -17.77 -29.75
C HIS A 256 -15.70 -18.67 -28.50
N TYR A 257 -16.41 -18.43 -27.38
CA TYR A 257 -16.45 -19.42 -26.29
C TYR A 257 -17.23 -20.66 -26.77
N GLN A 258 -16.62 -21.84 -26.67
CA GLN A 258 -17.31 -23.13 -26.54
C GLN A 258 -17.17 -23.62 -25.10
#